data_AF-A0A8J4YQT9-F1
#
_entry.id   AF-A0A8J4YQT9-F1
#
_cell.length_a   1.000
_cell.length_b   1.000
_cell.length_c   1.000
_cell.angle_alpha   90.00
_cell.angle_beta   90.00
_cell.angle_gamma   90.00
#
_symmetry.space_group_name_H-M   'P 1'
#
loop_
_entity.id
_entity.type
_entity.pdbx_description
1 polymer ?
#
loop_
_entity_poly.entity_id
_entity_poly.type
_entity_poly.pdbx_seq_one_letter_code
_entity_poly.pdbx_strand_id
1 'polypeptide(L)'
;MLGSQPRSPGFDPRAERRQMGCFLKTRALVHPADHIQEVLMKWEQIDDEIWSKVIVFERNRRVAKAYARAPVLTVNGSDDGFDGFRIGLCGFENPMRDPQTEEIRRHIGHATWYFTMASLGYFLTCRQR
;
A
#
# COMPACT_ATOMS: atom_id res chain seq x y z
N MET A 1 -47.07 21.64 1.87
CA MET A 1 -45.75 22.30 1.73
C MET A 1 -44.69 21.29 2.17
N LEU A 2 -44.22 20.43 1.25
CA LEU A 2 -43.19 19.42 1.54
C LEU A 2 -41.81 20.07 1.41
N GLY A 3 -41.05 20.10 2.51
CA GLY A 3 -39.68 20.65 2.55
C GLY A 3 -38.70 19.72 1.84
N SER A 4 -37.93 20.25 0.89
CA SER A 4 -36.88 19.56 0.15
C SER A 4 -35.65 19.34 1.04
N GLN A 5 -35.23 18.09 1.20
CA GLN A 5 -33.94 17.73 1.81
C GLN A 5 -32.77 18.19 0.94
N PRO A 6 -31.64 18.65 1.51
CA PRO A 6 -30.43 18.95 0.75
C PRO A 6 -29.81 17.65 0.23
N ARG A 7 -29.52 17.60 -1.07
CA ARG A 7 -28.82 16.47 -1.70
C ARG A 7 -27.37 16.48 -1.21
N SER A 8 -26.91 15.35 -0.69
CA SER A 8 -25.51 15.11 -0.37
C SER A 8 -24.64 15.40 -1.61
N PRO A 9 -23.46 16.06 -1.45
CA PRO A 9 -22.58 16.31 -2.57
C PRO A 9 -22.16 14.96 -3.18
N GLY A 10 -22.46 14.79 -4.47
CA GLY A 10 -22.10 13.60 -5.22
C GLY A 10 -20.59 13.40 -5.22
N PHE A 11 -20.16 12.15 -5.05
CA PHE A 11 -18.77 11.72 -5.18
C PHE A 11 -18.25 12.12 -6.58
N ASP A 12 -17.29 13.05 -6.64
CA ASP A 12 -16.60 13.47 -7.87
C ASP A 12 -15.23 12.77 -7.97
N PRO A 13 -15.07 11.76 -8.85
CA PRO A 13 -13.81 11.03 -9.04
C PRO A 13 -12.69 11.87 -9.69
N ARG A 14 -12.94 13.13 -10.05
CA ARG A 14 -11.93 14.06 -10.58
C ARG A 14 -11.37 14.99 -9.50
N ALA A 15 -12.13 15.29 -8.45
CA ALA A 15 -11.73 16.21 -7.39
C ALA A 15 -10.67 15.60 -6.44
N GLU A 16 -10.73 14.30 -6.18
CA GLU A 16 -9.80 13.59 -5.28
C GLU A 16 -8.40 13.37 -5.90
N ARG A 17 -8.26 13.62 -7.21
CA ARG A 17 -7.01 13.45 -7.95
C ARG A 17 -5.90 14.44 -7.54
N ARG A 18 -6.19 15.42 -6.68
CA ARG A 18 -5.27 16.47 -6.25
C ARG A 18 -4.76 16.34 -4.82
N GLN A 19 -5.16 15.32 -4.07
CA GLN A 19 -4.78 15.23 -2.66
C GLN A 19 -4.37 13.81 -2.26
N MET A 20 -3.33 13.27 -2.91
CA MET A 20 -2.47 12.25 -2.29
C MET A 20 -1.12 12.23 -3.02
N GLY A 21 -0.06 12.51 -2.27
CA GLY A 21 1.31 12.61 -2.76
C GLY A 21 1.87 11.28 -3.28
N CYS A 22 2.89 11.41 -4.14
CA CYS A 22 3.72 10.34 -4.70
C CYS A 22 3.08 9.49 -5.82
N PHE A 23 2.69 10.13 -6.93
CA PHE A 23 2.38 9.41 -8.18
C PHE A 23 3.68 9.02 -8.91
N LEU A 24 4.10 7.75 -8.79
CA LEU A 24 5.00 7.12 -9.76
C LEU A 24 4.20 6.92 -11.06
N LYS A 25 4.36 7.88 -11.97
CA LYS A 25 3.75 7.91 -13.31
C LYS A 25 4.46 6.89 -14.20
N THR A 26 4.15 5.61 -14.02
CA THR A 26 4.54 4.57 -14.97
C THR A 26 3.27 3.94 -15.51
N ARG A 27 3.26 3.67 -16.81
CA ARG A 27 2.20 2.98 -17.56
C ARG A 27 2.12 1.51 -17.11
N ALA A 28 1.85 1.29 -15.83
CA ALA A 28 1.73 -0.03 -15.23
C ALA A 28 0.46 -0.67 -15.78
N LEU A 29 0.57 -1.93 -16.21
CA LEU A 29 -0.57 -2.76 -16.66
C LEU A 29 -1.60 -3.05 -15.56
N VAL A 30 -1.37 -2.53 -14.36
CA VAL A 30 -2.21 -2.69 -13.18
C VAL A 30 -2.72 -1.30 -12.79
N HIS A 31 -4.03 -1.08 -12.92
CA HIS A 31 -4.61 0.22 -12.63
C HIS A 31 -4.84 0.35 -11.12
N PRO A 32 -4.48 1.49 -10.48
CA PRO A 32 -4.75 1.71 -9.05
C PRO A 32 -6.23 1.50 -8.69
N ALA A 33 -7.14 1.77 -9.62
CA ALA A 33 -8.58 1.56 -9.44
C ALA A 33 -8.94 0.09 -9.17
N ASP A 34 -8.23 -0.88 -9.75
CA ASP A 34 -8.50 -2.30 -9.54
C ASP A 34 -8.26 -2.70 -8.08
N HIS A 35 -7.24 -2.08 -7.46
CA HIS A 35 -6.88 -2.32 -6.07
C HIS A 35 -7.84 -1.70 -5.08
N ILE A 36 -8.34 -0.50 -5.41
CA ILE A 36 -9.38 0.18 -4.65
C ILE A 36 -10.68 -0.62 -4.74
N GLN A 37 -11.08 -1.02 -5.95
CA GLN A 37 -12.28 -1.84 -6.16
C GLN A 37 -12.20 -3.17 -5.40
N GLU A 38 -11.03 -3.81 -5.35
CA GLU A 38 -10.83 -5.03 -4.55
C GLU A 38 -11.08 -4.79 -3.05
N VAL A 39 -10.70 -3.63 -2.51
CA VAL A 39 -10.96 -3.26 -1.12
C VAL A 39 -12.45 -2.99 -0.91
N LEU A 40 -13.07 -2.21 -1.81
CA LEU A 40 -14.49 -1.87 -1.72
C LEU A 40 -15.40 -3.10 -1.79
N MET A 41 -15.09 -4.07 -2.67
CA MET A 41 -15.85 -5.31 -2.79
C MET A 41 -15.78 -6.20 -1.55
N LYS A 42 -14.74 -6.04 -0.72
CA LYS A 42 -14.51 -6.84 0.49
C LYS A 42 -14.72 -6.05 1.76
N TRP A 43 -15.28 -4.84 1.67
CA TRP A 43 -15.32 -3.89 2.78
C TRP A 43 -15.86 -4.49 4.08
N GLU A 44 -17.01 -5.18 3.99
CA GLU A 44 -17.66 -5.80 5.16
C GLU A 44 -16.92 -7.03 5.71
N GLN A 45 -15.96 -7.58 4.95
CA GLN A 45 -15.16 -8.74 5.32
C GLN A 45 -13.77 -8.35 5.84
N ILE A 46 -13.41 -7.07 5.73
CA ILE A 46 -12.14 -6.56 6.25
C ILE A 46 -12.34 -6.27 7.74
N ASP A 47 -11.47 -6.88 8.53
CA ASP A 47 -11.34 -6.67 9.97
C ASP A 47 -11.05 -5.18 10.26
N ASP A 48 -11.76 -4.60 11.22
CA ASP A 48 -11.70 -3.18 11.57
C ASP A 48 -10.35 -2.75 12.16
N GLU A 49 -9.55 -3.71 12.63
CA GLU A 49 -8.18 -3.47 13.06
C GLU A 49 -7.19 -3.24 11.89
N ILE A 50 -7.59 -3.56 10.65
CA ILE A 50 -6.74 -3.39 9.48
C ILE A 50 -6.79 -1.94 9.00
N TRP A 51 -5.67 -1.23 9.14
CA TRP A 51 -5.57 0.17 8.75
C TRP A 51 -4.90 0.39 7.39
N SER A 52 -4.21 -0.64 6.84
CA SER A 52 -3.56 -0.52 5.53
C SER A 52 -3.45 -1.86 4.79
N LYS A 53 -3.56 -1.78 3.47
CA LYS A 53 -3.25 -2.87 2.53
C LYS A 53 -2.00 -2.50 1.74
N VAL A 54 -0.91 -3.22 1.99
CA VAL A 54 0.35 -3.05 1.28
C VAL A 54 0.44 -4.08 0.16
N ILE A 55 0.80 -3.62 -1.03
CA ILE A 55 0.99 -4.48 -2.21
C ILE A 55 2.42 -4.30 -2.67
N VAL A 56 3.18 -5.39 -2.66
CA VAL A 56 4.58 -5.38 -3.10
C VAL A 56 4.63 -5.66 -4.59
N PHE A 57 5.37 -4.83 -5.31
CA PHE A 57 5.58 -4.97 -6.74
C PHE A 57 7.05 -5.15 -7.07
N GLU A 58 7.33 -6.03 -8.01
CA GLU A 58 8.57 -6.05 -8.79
C GLU A 58 8.22 -5.68 -10.22
N ARG A 59 8.71 -4.51 -10.68
CA ARG A 59 8.32 -3.92 -11.96
C ARG A 59 6.79 -3.79 -12.07
N ASN A 60 6.17 -4.46 -13.05
CA ASN A 60 4.73 -4.46 -13.28
C ASN A 60 4.03 -5.70 -12.69
N ARG A 61 4.73 -6.51 -11.89
CA ARG A 61 4.17 -7.73 -11.29
C ARG A 61 3.96 -7.54 -9.80
N ARG A 62 2.78 -7.92 -9.34
CA ARG A 62 2.43 -8.03 -7.92
C ARG A 62 3.05 -9.31 -7.38
N VAL A 63 3.90 -9.20 -6.37
CA VAL A 63 4.58 -10.36 -5.75
C VAL A 63 3.97 -10.72 -4.40
N ALA A 64 3.36 -9.76 -3.68
CA ALA A 64 2.72 -10.02 -2.40
C ALA A 64 1.61 -9.01 -2.07
N LYS A 65 0.75 -9.40 -1.12
CA LYS A 65 -0.23 -8.54 -0.45
C LYS A 65 -0.09 -8.75 1.06
N ALA A 66 -0.08 -7.67 1.82
CA ALA A 66 -0.04 -7.69 3.28
C ALA A 66 -1.11 -6.75 3.84
N TYR A 67 -1.74 -7.15 4.93
CA TYR A 67 -2.72 -6.34 5.65
C TYR A 67 -2.13 -5.96 7.00
N ALA A 68 -1.89 -4.66 7.20
CA ALA A 68 -1.26 -4.16 8.41
C ALA A 68 -2.32 -3.91 9.49
N ARG A 69 -2.08 -4.51 10.66
CA ARG A 69 -2.88 -4.32 11.89
C ARG A 69 -2.08 -3.58 12.95
N ALA A 70 -0.80 -3.93 13.10
CA ALA A 70 0.09 -3.29 14.06
C ALA A 70 0.23 -1.78 13.76
N PRO A 71 0.22 -0.89 14.77
CA PRO A 71 0.31 0.56 14.56
C PRO A 71 1.57 1.00 13.80
N VAL A 72 2.64 0.21 13.93
CA VAL A 72 3.91 0.39 13.21
C VAL A 72 4.12 -0.81 12.30
N LEU A 73 4.26 -0.52 11.01
CA LEU A 73 4.68 -1.46 9.99
C LEU A 73 6.12 -1.15 9.58
N THR A 74 7.00 -2.13 9.71
CA THR A 74 8.41 -2.03 9.30
C THR A 74 8.57 -2.62 7.91
N VAL A 75 9.32 -1.98 7.03
CA VAL A 75 9.70 -2.53 5.72
C VAL A 75 11.21 -2.50 5.60
N ASN A 76 11.83 -3.60 5.20
CA ASN A 76 13.28 -3.71 5.05
C ASN A 76 13.68 -4.70 3.94
N GLY A 77 14.98 -4.90 3.76
CA GLY A 77 15.55 -5.82 2.77
C GLY A 77 15.72 -7.28 3.24
N SER A 78 15.16 -7.68 4.39
CA SER A 78 15.28 -9.06 4.88
C SER A 78 14.52 -10.06 4.02
N ASP A 79 14.85 -11.33 4.15
CA ASP A 79 14.20 -12.48 3.52
C ASP A 79 13.05 -13.07 4.37
N ASP A 80 12.68 -12.42 5.48
CA ASP A 80 11.64 -12.87 6.42
C ASP A 80 10.20 -12.85 5.83
N GLY A 81 9.96 -12.17 4.70
CA GLY A 81 8.63 -12.07 4.11
C GLY A 81 7.70 -11.17 4.91
N PHE A 82 6.52 -11.64 5.34
CA PHE A 82 5.59 -10.84 6.18
C PHE A 82 5.19 -11.59 7.44
N ASP A 83 5.41 -10.97 8.61
CA ASP A 83 5.14 -11.55 9.94
C ASP A 83 3.99 -10.88 10.71
N GLY A 84 3.29 -9.91 10.08
CA GLY A 84 2.21 -9.13 10.71
C GLY A 84 2.59 -7.69 11.06
N PHE A 85 3.88 -7.40 11.28
CA PHE A 85 4.37 -6.06 11.65
C PHE A 85 5.65 -5.66 10.88
N ARG A 86 6.28 -6.58 10.17
CA ARG A 86 7.46 -6.37 9.33
C ARG A 86 7.27 -7.01 7.95
N ILE A 87 7.73 -6.31 6.92
CA ILE A 87 7.81 -6.78 5.54
C ILE A 87 9.30 -6.82 5.13
N GLY A 88 9.86 -8.01 5.05
CA GLY A 88 11.11 -8.30 4.37
C GLY A 88 10.88 -8.45 2.87
N LEU A 89 11.27 -7.43 2.10
CA LEU A 89 11.05 -7.39 0.65
C LEU A 89 11.75 -8.53 -0.09
N CYS A 90 12.84 -9.07 0.47
CA CYS A 90 13.57 -10.15 -0.15
C CYS A 90 12.90 -11.52 0.02
N GLY A 91 11.95 -11.66 0.96
CA GLY A 91 11.30 -12.94 1.26
C GLY A 91 10.21 -13.38 0.27
N PHE A 92 9.85 -12.52 -0.68
CA PHE A 92 8.85 -12.86 -1.71
C PHE A 92 9.52 -13.38 -2.98
N GLU A 93 8.98 -14.49 -3.50
CA GLU A 93 9.41 -15.07 -4.78
C GLU A 93 8.78 -14.38 -5.98
N ASN A 94 9.54 -14.32 -7.07
CA ASN A 94 9.04 -13.88 -8.38
C ASN A 94 9.71 -14.73 -9.47
N PRO A 95 8.98 -15.68 -10.10
CA PRO A 95 9.55 -16.53 -11.15
C PRO A 95 10.05 -15.78 -12.39
N MET A 96 9.62 -14.52 -12.58
CA MET A 96 9.96 -13.68 -13.72
C MET A 96 10.92 -12.55 -13.33
N ARG A 97 11.73 -12.76 -12.29
CA ARG A 97 12.66 -11.75 -11.79
C ARG A 97 13.81 -11.53 -12.78
N ASP A 98 14.02 -10.27 -13.15
CA ASP A 98 15.12 -9.88 -14.02
C ASP A 98 16.41 -9.61 -13.23
N PRO A 99 17.60 -9.75 -13.86
CA PRO A 99 18.89 -9.54 -13.18
C PRO A 99 19.06 -8.15 -12.56
N GLN A 100 18.50 -7.11 -13.18
CA GLN A 100 18.57 -5.74 -12.65
C GLN A 100 17.73 -5.60 -11.37
N THR A 101 16.55 -6.20 -11.32
CA THR A 101 15.73 -6.24 -10.09
C THR A 101 16.45 -7.00 -8.96
N GLU A 102 17.13 -8.10 -9.29
CA GLU A 102 17.94 -8.86 -8.33
C GLU A 102 19.09 -8.03 -7.76
N GLU A 103 19.78 -7.25 -8.60
CA GLU A 103 20.84 -6.34 -8.16
C GLU A 103 20.31 -5.23 -7.24
N ILE A 104 19.18 -4.59 -7.61
CA ILE A 104 18.56 -3.53 -6.79
C ILE A 104 18.14 -4.07 -5.42
N ARG A 105 17.55 -5.29 -5.37
CA ARG A 105 17.13 -5.93 -4.12
C ARG A 105 18.28 -6.09 -3.12
N ARG A 106 19.48 -6.44 -3.59
CA ARG A 106 20.68 -6.55 -2.73
C ARG A 106 21.08 -5.23 -2.07
N HIS A 107 20.80 -4.10 -2.72
CA HIS A 107 21.09 -2.77 -2.20
C HIS A 107 20.06 -2.25 -1.19
N ILE A 108 18.89 -2.91 -1.08
CA ILE A 108 17.90 -2.58 -0.05
C ILE A 108 18.51 -2.86 1.34
N GLY A 109 19.27 -3.96 1.47
CA GLY A 109 20.17 -4.24 2.59
C GLY A 109 19.59 -3.90 3.97
N HIS A 110 20.24 -2.98 4.67
CA HIS A 110 19.89 -2.51 6.02
C HIS A 110 18.85 -1.39 6.06
N ALA A 111 18.42 -0.86 4.91
CA ALA A 111 17.47 0.23 4.88
C ALA A 111 16.14 -0.24 5.50
N THR A 112 15.76 0.42 6.58
CA THR A 112 14.54 0.14 7.31
C THR A 112 13.65 1.38 7.26
N TRP A 113 12.45 1.17 6.75
CA TRP A 113 11.40 2.17 6.71
C TRP A 113 10.33 1.80 7.72
N TYR A 114 9.92 2.79 8.49
CA TYR A 114 8.82 2.67 9.43
C TYR A 114 7.63 3.44 8.89
N PHE A 115 6.50 2.76 8.86
CA PHE A 115 5.20 3.29 8.49
C PHE A 115 4.33 3.23 9.72
N THR A 116 3.91 4.39 10.22
CA THR A 116 3.12 4.45 11.45
C THR A 116 1.76 5.09 11.18
N MET A 117 0.70 4.43 11.66
CA MET A 117 -0.61 5.05 11.79
C MET A 117 -0.63 5.86 13.09
N ALA A 118 -0.65 7.19 12.97
CA ALA A 118 -0.87 8.06 14.11
C ALA A 118 -2.34 7.97 14.56
N SER A 119 -2.61 8.27 15.83
CA SER A 119 -3.96 8.23 16.42
C SER A 119 -4.99 9.13 15.74
N LEU A 120 -4.54 10.16 15.03
CA LEU A 120 -5.38 11.06 14.23
C LEU A 120 -5.61 10.57 12.78
N GLY A 121 -5.16 9.36 12.44
CA GLY A 121 -5.30 8.76 11.10
C GLY A 121 -4.24 9.21 10.09
N TYR A 122 -3.26 10.01 10.49
CA TYR A 122 -2.14 10.39 9.61
C TYR A 122 -1.14 9.24 9.45
N PHE A 123 -0.63 9.09 8.23
CA PHE A 123 0.42 8.15 7.89
C PHE A 123 1.78 8.84 7.96
N LEU A 124 2.65 8.37 8.85
CA LEU A 124 4.02 8.89 9.01
C LEU A 124 5.03 7.89 8.43
N THR A 125 6.01 8.42 7.70
CA THR A 125 7.14 7.64 7.18
C THR A 125 8.43 8.12 7.83
N CYS A 126 9.19 7.19 8.42
CA CYS A 126 10.52 7.48 8.95
C CYS A 126 11.52 6.50 8.32
N ARG A 127 12.61 7.03 7.76
CA ARG A 127 13.75 6.24 7.31
C ARG A 127 14.83 6.34 8.36
N GLN A 128 15.24 5.22 8.94
CA GLN A 128 16.38 5.21 9.84
C GLN A 128 17.65 5.42 9.00
N ARG A 129 18.42 6.46 9.34
CA ARG A 129 19.74 6.75 8.77
C ARG A 129 20.81 5.94 9.47
#